data_AF-A0A645HDQ6-F1
#
_entry.id   AF-A0A645HDQ6-F1
#
_cell.length_a   1.000
_cell.length_b   1.000
_cell.length_c   1.000
_cell.angle_alpha   90.00
_cell.angle_beta   90.00
_cell.angle_gamma   90.00
#
_symmetry.space_group_name_H-M   'P 1'
#
loop_
_entity.id
_entity.type
_entity.pdbx_description
1 polymer ?
#
loop_
_entity_poly.entity_id
_entity_poly.type
_entity_poly.pdbx_seq_one_letter_code
_entity_poly.pdbx_strand_id
1 'polypeptide(L)'
;MIKRYLTECYNLKFDENSKYYNTLMGKPAVIVLCTDWHDGRVTYNTSVRKLAEKWGFPVVEFDKYIGFSKNSVHPVTKQQTSLVFTGDNHQQIAGEKFGWHPEGGQDKYIQRRMGAIFADTMRKIFP
;
A
#
# COMPACT_ATOMS: atom_id res chain seq x y z
N MET A 1 18.61 -0.70 -3.01
CA MET A 1 17.54 -0.91 -4.01
C MET A 1 16.98 0.40 -4.54
N ILE A 2 16.41 1.31 -3.72
CA ILE A 2 15.82 2.59 -4.18
C ILE A 2 16.79 3.46 -4.98
N LYS A 3 17.97 3.80 -4.42
CA LYS A 3 19.00 4.58 -5.14
C LYS A 3 19.35 3.95 -6.49
N ARG A 4 19.58 2.64 -6.48
CA ARG A 4 19.94 1.88 -7.69
C ARG A 4 18.85 1.99 -8.75
N TYR A 5 17.58 1.82 -8.39
CA TYR A 5 16.47 1.97 -9.33
C TYR A 5 16.38 3.38 -9.93
N LEU A 6 16.53 4.42 -9.11
CA LEU A 6 16.55 5.80 -9.59
C LEU A 6 17.73 6.06 -10.53
N THR A 7 18.92 5.54 -10.20
CA THR A 7 20.11 5.61 -11.06
C THR A 7 19.90 4.86 -12.37
N GLU A 8 19.34 3.65 -12.34
CA GLU A 8 19.04 2.87 -13.54
C GLU A 8 18.03 3.61 -14.43
N CYS A 9 16.99 4.22 -13.86
CA CYS A 9 16.03 5.03 -14.60
C CYS A 9 16.69 6.28 -15.23
N TYR A 10 17.56 6.97 -14.48
CA TYR A 10 18.31 8.11 -15.00
C TYR A 10 19.24 7.69 -16.14
N ASN A 11 19.95 6.58 -15.99
CA ASN A 11 20.93 6.11 -16.96
C ASN A 11 20.32 5.68 -18.30
N LEU A 12 19.00 5.47 -18.38
CA LEU A 12 18.29 5.24 -19.64
C LEU A 12 18.40 6.40 -20.64
N LYS A 13 18.89 7.57 -20.23
CA LYS A 13 19.24 8.66 -21.15
C LYS A 13 20.50 8.40 -21.99
N PHE A 14 21.37 7.49 -21.56
CA PHE A 14 22.64 7.17 -22.21
C PHE A 14 22.57 5.90 -23.08
N ASP A 15 21.46 5.16 -23.02
CA ASP A 15 21.25 3.94 -23.81
C ASP A 15 20.57 4.27 -25.14
N GLU A 16 21.28 4.09 -26.26
CA GLU A 16 20.79 4.35 -27.62
C GLU A 16 19.55 3.54 -28.00
N ASN A 17 19.30 2.41 -27.34
CA ASN A 17 18.13 1.55 -27.59
C ASN A 17 16.92 1.93 -26.72
N SER A 18 17.09 2.86 -25.78
CA SER A 18 16.03 3.30 -24.87
C SER A 18 15.16 4.37 -25.51
N LYS A 19 13.84 4.29 -25.30
CA LYS A 19 12.91 5.39 -25.66
C LYS A 19 13.17 6.71 -24.91
N TYR A 20 14.02 6.68 -23.88
CA TYR A 20 14.45 7.84 -23.11
C TYR A 20 15.85 8.33 -23.49
N TYR A 21 16.47 7.75 -24.53
CA TYR A 21 17.78 8.18 -25.02
C TYR A 21 17.81 9.69 -25.29
N ASN A 22 18.91 10.33 -24.91
CA ASN A 22 19.14 11.76 -25.09
C ASN A 22 18.09 12.70 -24.45
N THR A 23 17.29 12.20 -23.51
CA THR A 23 16.43 13.04 -22.67
C THR A 23 17.21 13.67 -21.51
N LEU A 24 16.70 14.76 -20.94
CA LEU A 24 17.36 15.46 -19.83
C LEU A 24 17.56 14.55 -18.60
N MET A 25 16.53 13.77 -18.24
CA MET A 25 16.44 13.06 -16.95
C MET A 25 16.34 11.52 -17.08
N GLY A 26 16.38 10.97 -18.29
CA GLY A 26 16.10 9.55 -18.50
C GLY A 26 14.62 9.24 -18.25
N LYS A 27 14.33 8.04 -17.74
CA LYS A 27 12.97 7.64 -17.38
C LYS A 27 12.53 8.34 -16.09
N PRO A 28 11.44 9.13 -16.09
CA PRO A 28 10.86 9.63 -14.85
C PRO A 28 10.46 8.46 -13.94
N ALA A 29 10.96 8.47 -12.70
CA ALA A 29 10.68 7.43 -11.72
C ALA A 29 9.88 8.02 -10.55
N VAL A 30 8.69 7.46 -10.34
CA VAL A 30 7.85 7.78 -9.17
C VAL A 30 7.76 6.52 -8.32
N ILE A 31 8.15 6.65 -7.05
CA ILE A 31 8.08 5.58 -6.07
C ILE A 31 6.98 5.95 -5.09
N VAL A 32 5.99 5.06 -4.95
CA VAL A 32 4.90 5.19 -4.00
C VAL A 32 5.00 4.03 -3.03
N LEU A 33 4.96 4.31 -1.74
CA LEU A 33 4.96 3.28 -0.71
C LEU A 33 3.52 3.00 -0.26
N CYS A 34 3.23 1.76 0.10
CA CYS A 34 1.93 1.36 0.62
C CYS A 34 2.11 0.81 2.02
N THR A 35 1.22 1.17 2.94
CA THR A 35 1.10 0.44 4.20
C THR A 35 0.47 -0.93 3.93
N ASP A 36 0.61 -1.85 4.89
CA ASP A 36 -0.20 -3.06 4.90
C ASP A 36 -1.68 -2.67 5.09
N TRP A 37 -2.61 -3.49 4.60
CA TRP A 37 -4.03 -3.23 4.79
C TRP A 37 -4.45 -3.38 6.25
N HIS A 38 -3.74 -4.18 7.04
CA HIS A 38 -4.07 -4.42 8.44
C HIS A 38 -3.30 -3.48 9.37
N ASP A 39 -4.06 -2.70 10.15
CA ASP A 39 -3.53 -1.83 11.21
C ASP A 39 -2.77 -2.54 12.34
N GLY A 40 -2.91 -3.87 12.47
CA GLY A 40 -2.14 -4.70 13.39
C GLY A 40 -0.66 -4.83 13.01
N ARG A 41 -0.27 -4.52 11.77
CA ARG A 41 1.12 -4.55 11.29
C ARG A 41 1.89 -3.29 11.68
N VAL A 42 1.84 -2.92 12.96
CA VAL A 42 2.35 -1.64 13.48
C VAL A 42 3.80 -1.37 13.07
N THR A 43 4.72 -2.32 13.30
CA THR A 43 6.14 -2.16 12.96
C THR A 43 6.36 -1.96 11.46
N TYR A 44 5.67 -2.72 10.62
CA TYR A 44 5.75 -2.60 9.16
C TYR A 44 5.20 -1.24 8.69
N ASN A 45 3.98 -0.89 9.08
CA ASN A 45 3.31 0.35 8.69
C ASN A 45 4.08 1.59 9.17
N THR A 46 4.68 1.53 10.36
CA THR A 46 5.57 2.57 10.88
C THR A 46 6.85 2.68 10.06
N SER A 47 7.45 1.54 9.69
CA SER A 47 8.68 1.51 8.88
C SER A 47 8.43 2.06 7.48
N VAL A 48 7.28 1.76 6.86
CA VAL A 48 6.84 2.32 5.59
C VAL A 48 6.79 3.85 5.66
N ARG A 49 6.12 4.41 6.69
CA ARG A 49 6.00 5.87 6.85
C ARG A 49 7.35 6.54 7.07
N LYS A 50 8.21 5.96 7.92
CA LYS A 50 9.58 6.47 8.13
C LYS A 50 10.43 6.45 6.87
N LEU A 51 10.29 5.39 6.07
CA LEU A 51 10.97 5.29 4.78
C LEU A 51 10.44 6.34 3.80
N ALA A 52 9.13 6.52 3.74
CA ALA A 52 8.51 7.52 2.87
C ALA A 52 8.99 8.93 3.22
N GLU A 53 8.96 9.29 4.50
CA GLU A 53 9.46 10.57 5.01
C GLU A 53 10.93 10.80 4.65
N LYS A 54 11.79 9.80 4.88
CA LYS A 54 13.23 9.87 4.56
C LYS A 54 13.50 10.19 3.09
N TRP A 55 12.65 9.71 2.18
CA TRP A 55 12.85 9.83 0.73
C TRP A 55 11.93 10.85 0.06
N GLY A 56 11.02 11.48 0.81
CA GLY A 56 9.99 12.36 0.25
C GLY A 56 9.00 11.63 -0.66
N PHE A 57 8.73 10.33 -0.41
CA PHE A 57 7.81 9.55 -1.23
C PHE A 57 6.36 9.65 -0.74
N PRO A 58 5.37 9.66 -1.64
CA PRO A 58 3.97 9.55 -1.26
C PRO A 58 3.66 8.18 -0.66
N VAL A 59 2.63 8.15 0.20
CA VAL A 59 2.16 6.94 0.88
C VAL A 59 0.70 6.68 0.56
N VAL A 60 0.39 5.45 0.20
CA VAL A 60 -0.98 4.93 0.20
C VAL A 60 -1.24 4.33 1.59
N GLU A 61 -2.08 5.00 2.37
CA GLU A 61 -2.38 4.60 3.76
C GLU A 61 -3.57 3.62 3.82
N PHE A 62 -3.37 2.37 3.38
CA PHE A 62 -4.42 1.36 3.46
C PHE A 62 -4.85 1.11 4.90
N ASP A 63 -3.93 0.82 5.80
CA ASP A 63 -4.18 0.61 7.24
C ASP A 63 -5.10 1.66 7.88
N LYS A 64 -5.02 2.91 7.44
CA LYS A 64 -5.80 4.02 7.97
C LYS A 64 -7.20 4.11 7.38
N TYR A 65 -7.34 3.95 6.07
CA TYR A 65 -8.60 4.28 5.36
C TYR A 65 -9.42 3.08 4.93
N ILE A 66 -8.87 1.87 4.99
CA ILE A 66 -9.54 0.70 4.42
C ILE A 66 -10.63 0.10 5.33
N GLY A 67 -10.53 0.33 6.64
CA GLY A 67 -11.47 -0.20 7.63
C GLY A 67 -11.22 -1.66 8.03
N PHE A 68 -10.12 -2.27 7.58
CA PHE A 68 -9.68 -3.60 8.00
C PHE A 68 -8.87 -3.49 9.30
N SER A 69 -9.60 -3.36 10.41
CA SER A 69 -9.03 -2.92 11.69
C SER A 69 -9.22 -3.95 12.79
N LYS A 70 -8.17 -4.14 13.60
CA LYS A 70 -8.27 -4.85 14.88
C LYS A 70 -8.89 -4.02 16.00
N ASN A 71 -8.74 -2.70 15.90
CA ASN A 71 -9.12 -1.76 16.95
C ASN A 71 -10.57 -1.29 16.83
N SER A 72 -11.21 -1.57 15.69
CA SER A 72 -12.60 -1.19 15.41
C SER A 72 -13.51 -2.41 15.50
N VAL A 73 -14.69 -2.22 16.08
CA VAL A 73 -15.75 -3.23 16.09
C VAL A 73 -16.87 -2.83 15.14
N HIS A 74 -17.44 -3.81 14.46
CA HIS A 74 -18.61 -3.60 13.62
C HIS A 74 -19.83 -3.26 14.50
N PRO A 75 -20.59 -2.18 14.18
CA PRO A 75 -21.58 -1.63 15.11
C PRO A 75 -22.73 -2.58 15.43
N VAL A 76 -23.05 -3.52 14.54
CA VAL A 76 -24.14 -4.49 14.71
C VAL A 76 -23.64 -5.79 15.32
N THR A 77 -22.62 -6.41 14.72
CA THR A 77 -22.14 -7.74 15.13
C THR A 77 -21.23 -7.69 16.36
N LYS A 78 -20.73 -6.51 16.72
CA LYS A 78 -19.75 -6.27 17.80
C LYS A 78 -18.43 -7.03 17.65
N GLN A 79 -18.23 -7.71 16.51
CA GLN A 79 -16.98 -8.37 16.17
C GLN A 79 -15.95 -7.36 15.69
N GLN A 80 -14.68 -7.68 15.91
CA GLN A 80 -13.54 -7.00 15.29
C GLN A 80 -13.76 -6.90 13.76
N THR A 81 -13.65 -5.70 13.20
CA THR A 81 -14.00 -5.45 11.78
C THR A 81 -13.12 -6.27 10.82
N SER A 82 -11.87 -6.55 11.17
CA SER A 82 -11.00 -7.44 10.38
C SER A 82 -11.54 -8.87 10.25
N LEU A 83 -12.37 -9.37 11.18
CA LEU A 83 -12.98 -10.71 11.07
C LEU A 83 -14.19 -10.73 10.12
N VAL A 84 -14.82 -9.59 9.88
CA VAL A 84 -16.08 -9.53 9.11
C VAL A 84 -15.85 -9.80 7.62
N PHE A 85 -14.69 -9.41 7.09
CA PHE A 85 -14.39 -9.42 5.65
C PHE A 85 -13.31 -10.43 5.26
N THR A 86 -13.15 -11.52 6.03
CA THR A 86 -12.07 -12.50 5.84
C THR A 86 -12.53 -13.94 5.63
N GLY A 87 -13.84 -14.20 5.71
CA GLY A 87 -14.37 -15.55 5.60
C GLY A 87 -13.84 -16.46 6.72
N ASP A 88 -13.17 -17.55 6.35
CA ASP A 88 -12.50 -18.47 7.28
C ASP A 88 -11.02 -18.13 7.51
N ASN A 89 -10.49 -17.09 6.83
CA ASN A 89 -9.07 -16.77 6.81
C ASN A 89 -8.66 -15.93 8.03
N HIS A 90 -8.42 -16.63 9.13
CA HIS A 90 -8.05 -16.05 10.41
C HIS A 90 -6.64 -16.42 10.85
N GLN A 91 -6.00 -15.56 11.64
CA GLN A 91 -4.72 -15.86 12.28
C GLN A 91 -4.77 -15.54 13.77
N GLN A 92 -4.09 -16.35 14.58
CA GLN A 92 -3.83 -16.08 16.00
C GLN A 92 -2.44 -15.46 16.16
N ILE A 93 -2.36 -14.30 16.80
CA ILE A 93 -1.09 -13.64 17.16
C ILE A 93 -1.18 -13.25 18.62
N ALA A 94 -0.23 -13.71 19.45
CA ALA A 94 -0.17 -13.41 20.88
C ALA A 94 -1.51 -13.67 21.64
N GLY A 95 -2.25 -14.70 21.23
CA GLY A 95 -3.54 -15.07 21.85
C GLY A 95 -4.75 -14.27 21.39
N GLU A 96 -4.57 -13.30 20.48
CA GLU A 96 -5.66 -12.55 19.85
C GLU A 96 -5.93 -13.09 18.43
N LYS A 97 -7.21 -13.23 18.08
CA LYS A 97 -7.64 -13.65 16.75
C LYS A 97 -7.78 -12.44 15.82
N PHE A 98 -7.25 -12.55 14.62
CA PHE A 98 -7.26 -11.53 13.57
C PHE A 98 -7.81 -12.08 12.27
N GLY A 99 -8.38 -11.19 11.47
CA GLY A 99 -8.54 -11.44 10.04
C GLY A 99 -7.18 -11.40 9.34
N TRP A 100 -6.82 -12.45 8.60
CA TRP A 100 -5.50 -12.55 7.98
C TRP A 100 -5.46 -11.92 6.58
N HIS A 101 -6.28 -12.43 5.66
CA HIS A 101 -6.43 -11.85 4.33
C HIS A 101 -7.89 -11.48 4.08
N PRO A 102 -8.16 -10.24 3.62
CA PRO A 102 -9.50 -9.88 3.18
C PRO A 102 -9.94 -10.79 2.03
N GLU A 103 -11.25 -11.02 1.92
CA GLU A 103 -11.83 -11.75 0.79
C GLU A 103 -11.30 -11.22 -0.54
N GLY A 104 -10.83 -12.15 -1.39
CA GLY A 104 -10.36 -11.84 -2.74
C GLY A 104 -11.50 -11.75 -3.74
N GLY A 105 -11.40 -10.82 -4.68
CA GLY A 105 -12.38 -10.61 -5.75
C GLY A 105 -12.63 -9.13 -6.04
N GLN A 106 -12.85 -8.78 -7.31
CA GLN A 106 -13.09 -7.39 -7.72
C GLN A 106 -14.42 -6.82 -7.17
N ASP A 107 -15.36 -7.70 -6.86
CA ASP A 107 -16.66 -7.41 -6.27
C ASP A 107 -16.60 -7.27 -4.73
N LYS A 108 -15.52 -7.73 -4.09
CA LYS A 108 -15.39 -7.75 -2.63
C LYS A 108 -15.13 -6.37 -2.05
N TYR A 109 -15.78 -6.09 -0.93
CA TYR A 109 -15.81 -4.76 -0.31
C TYR A 109 -14.42 -4.19 -0.02
N ILE A 110 -13.56 -4.96 0.66
CA ILE A 110 -12.22 -4.49 1.03
C ILE A 110 -11.34 -4.27 -0.21
N GLN A 111 -11.41 -5.14 -1.21
CA GLN A 111 -10.66 -5.00 -2.47
C GLN A 111 -11.09 -3.75 -3.25
N ARG A 112 -12.40 -3.47 -3.34
CA ARG A 112 -12.91 -2.22 -3.93
C ARG A 112 -12.42 -0.98 -3.20
N ARG A 113 -12.35 -1.03 -1.86
CA ARG A 113 -11.78 0.06 -1.06
C ARG A 113 -10.28 0.22 -1.28
N MET A 114 -9.49 -0.87 -1.38
CA MET A 114 -8.07 -0.78 -1.77
C MET A 114 -7.93 -0.04 -3.09
N GLY A 115 -8.68 -0.47 -4.12
CA GLY A 115 -8.65 0.17 -5.42
C GLY A 115 -8.99 1.66 -5.37
N ALA A 116 -10.04 2.03 -4.63
CA ALA A 116 -10.46 3.42 -4.48
C ALA A 116 -9.41 4.30 -3.77
N ILE A 117 -8.84 3.81 -2.66
CA ILE A 117 -7.81 4.52 -1.89
C ILE A 117 -6.55 4.70 -2.74
N PHE A 118 -6.12 3.64 -3.41
CA PHE A 118 -4.96 3.70 -4.30
C PHE A 118 -5.18 4.70 -5.44
N ALA A 119 -6.31 4.59 -6.16
CA ALA A 119 -6.64 5.48 -7.27
C ALA A 119 -6.72 6.95 -6.81
N ASP A 120 -7.24 7.20 -5.62
CA ASP A 120 -7.28 8.55 -5.05
C ASP A 120 -5.90 9.13 -4.78
N THR A 121 -5.00 8.34 -4.20
CA THR A 121 -3.61 8.75 -4.01
C THR A 121 -2.90 8.98 -5.35
N MET A 122 -3.11 8.11 -6.34
CA MET A 122 -2.47 8.24 -7.64
C MET A 122 -2.94 9.50 -8.40
N ARG A 123 -4.23 9.86 -8.33
CA ARG A 123 -4.74 11.10 -8.92
C ARG A 123 -4.10 12.37 -8.35
N LYS A 124 -3.61 12.32 -7.10
CA LYS A 124 -2.89 13.45 -6.48
C LYS A 124 -1.43 13.54 -6.94
N ILE A 125 -0.86 12.41 -7.40
CA ILE A 125 0.53 12.31 -7.84
C ILE A 125 0.65 12.58 -9.35
N PHE A 126 -0.29 12.04 -10.13
CA PHE A 126 -0.38 12.17 -11.57
C PHE A 126 -1.70 12.88 -11.94
N PRO A 127 -1.73 14.23 -11.88
CA PRO A 127 -2.90 15.00 -12.27
C PRO A 127 -3.17 14.94 -13.78
#